data_AF-A0A7Y1TSI2-F1
#
_entry.id   AF-A0A7Y1TSI2-F1
#
_cell.length_a   1.000
_cell.length_b   1.000
_cell.length_c   1.000
_cell.angle_alpha   90.00
_cell.angle_beta   90.00
_cell.angle_gamma   90.00
#
_symmetry.space_group_name_H-M   'P 1'
#
loop_
_entity.id
_entity.type
_entity.pdbx_description
1 polymer ?
#
loop_
_entity_poly.entity_id
_entity_poly.type
_entity_poly.pdbx_seq_one_letter_code
_entity_poly.pdbx_strand_id
1 'polypeptide(L)'
;MIDDAPGVSDELVEAAEAIAAAPAQITPEWIGDLVHRGLDLLAYVEVTGIVSRLIAGDTYLRGVGADVHPLSEPVEGDPSGERMTEAGIDRGWVPTVGPAGAPNALSAVPAENVAQEDLHSALYLSYEGMADLDATIDGLHRTQMELTAARTSFINDCFF
;
A
#
# COMPACT_ATOMS: atom_id res chain seq x y z
N MET A 1 -9.17 -20.13 -13.25
CA MET A 1 -8.51 -21.16 -12.42
C MET A 1 -7.19 -20.53 -12.04
N ILE A 2 -7.10 -20.01 -10.82
CA ILE A 2 -5.82 -19.55 -10.28
C ILE A 2 -5.05 -20.84 -10.06
N ASP A 3 -3.98 -21.03 -10.83
CA ASP A 3 -3.06 -22.16 -10.64
C ASP A 3 -2.45 -22.00 -9.25
N ASP A 4 -2.44 -23.06 -8.44
CA ASP A 4 -1.83 -23.08 -7.10
C ASP A 4 -0.33 -22.78 -7.26
N ALA A 5 0.04 -21.50 -7.23
CA ALA A 5 1.42 -21.08 -7.18
C ALA A 5 1.99 -21.59 -5.84
N PRO A 6 2.96 -22.52 -5.85
CA PRO A 6 3.48 -23.10 -4.62
C PRO A 6 4.05 -21.97 -3.74
N GLY A 7 3.42 -21.71 -2.60
CA GLY A 7 3.90 -20.75 -1.59
C GLY A 7 2.95 -19.59 -1.23
N VAL A 8 1.83 -19.40 -1.93
CA VAL A 8 0.83 -18.38 -1.59
C VAL A 8 -0.33 -19.04 -0.84
N SER A 9 -0.63 -18.62 0.39
CA SER A 9 -1.74 -19.19 1.17
C SER A 9 -3.09 -18.59 0.76
N ASP A 10 -4.18 -19.33 1.00
CA ASP A 10 -5.55 -18.85 0.74
C ASP A 10 -5.84 -17.53 1.47
N GLU A 11 -5.33 -17.37 2.70
CA GLU A 11 -5.45 -16.15 3.50
C GLU A 11 -4.77 -14.95 2.82
N LEU A 12 -3.62 -15.18 2.16
CA LEU A 12 -2.89 -14.11 1.48
C LEU A 12 -3.62 -13.68 0.20
N VAL A 13 -4.22 -14.63 -0.52
CA VAL A 13 -5.10 -14.35 -1.66
C VAL A 13 -6.33 -13.56 -1.21
N GLU A 14 -6.99 -14.00 -0.15
CA GLU A 14 -8.14 -13.30 0.44
C GLU A 14 -7.77 -11.87 0.85
N ALA A 15 -6.61 -11.70 1.47
CA ALA A 15 -6.11 -10.37 1.83
C ALA A 15 -5.91 -9.49 0.60
N ALA A 16 -5.23 -10.01 -0.43
CA ALA A 16 -4.98 -9.27 -1.67
C ALA A 16 -6.29 -8.85 -2.36
N GLU A 17 -7.28 -9.73 -2.44
CA GLU A 17 -8.59 -9.44 -3.02
C GLU A 17 -9.34 -8.37 -2.22
N ALA A 18 -9.33 -8.46 -0.89
CA ALA A 18 -9.97 -7.49 -0.02
C ALA A 18 -9.31 -6.10 -0.14
N ILE A 19 -7.98 -6.04 -0.12
CA ILE A 19 -7.22 -4.79 -0.32
C ILE A 19 -7.55 -4.18 -1.69
N ALA A 20 -7.66 -5.01 -2.73
CA ALA A 20 -7.87 -4.54 -4.08
C ALA A 20 -9.27 -4.01 -4.38
N ALA A 21 -10.30 -4.68 -3.85
CA ALA A 21 -11.68 -4.45 -4.28
C ALA A 21 -12.65 -4.13 -3.13
N ALA A 22 -12.24 -4.35 -1.88
CA ALA A 22 -13.11 -4.23 -0.71
C ALA A 22 -12.42 -3.64 0.53
N PRO A 23 -11.61 -2.55 0.42
CA PRO A 23 -10.82 -2.04 1.53
C PRO A 23 -11.66 -1.60 2.73
N ALA A 24 -12.93 -1.21 2.52
CA ALA A 24 -13.86 -0.88 3.60
C ALA A 24 -14.23 -2.06 4.52
N GLN A 25 -13.95 -3.30 4.12
CA GLN A 25 -14.17 -4.50 4.93
C GLN A 25 -12.98 -4.80 5.86
N ILE A 26 -11.84 -4.15 5.63
CA ILE A 26 -10.64 -4.35 6.43
C ILE A 26 -10.86 -3.70 7.81
N THR A 27 -10.85 -4.55 8.82
CA THR A 27 -11.04 -4.20 10.23
C THR A 27 -9.99 -4.91 11.07
N PRO A 28 -9.68 -4.44 12.29
CA PRO A 28 -8.73 -5.14 13.15
C PRO A 28 -9.21 -6.56 13.50
N GLU A 29 -10.52 -6.79 13.57
CA GLU A 29 -11.10 -8.12 13.78
C GLU A 29 -10.85 -9.04 12.58
N TRP A 30 -11.03 -8.55 11.35
CA TRP A 30 -10.79 -9.33 10.14
C TRP A 30 -9.29 -9.64 9.94
N ILE A 31 -8.41 -8.67 10.20
CA ILE A 31 -6.95 -8.93 10.20
C ILE A 31 -6.61 -9.97 11.27
N GLY A 32 -7.21 -9.86 12.46
CA GLY A 32 -7.02 -10.81 13.55
C GLY A 32 -7.48 -12.24 13.18
N ASP A 33 -8.58 -12.38 12.42
CA ASP A 33 -9.05 -13.67 11.91
C ASP A 33 -8.06 -14.30 10.92
N LEU A 34 -7.55 -13.51 9.96
CA LEU A 34 -6.51 -13.98 9.02
C LEU A 34 -5.28 -14.49 9.77
N VAL A 35 -4.80 -13.74 10.77
CA VAL A 35 -3.66 -14.15 11.60
C VAL A 35 -3.98 -15.40 12.41
N HIS A 36 -5.21 -15.52 12.94
CA HIS A 36 -5.64 -16.73 13.65
C HIS A 36 -5.63 -17.97 12.75
N ARG A 37 -5.98 -17.80 11.46
CA ARG A 37 -5.92 -18.85 10.44
C ARG A 37 -4.51 -19.18 9.95
N GLY A 38 -3.51 -18.39 10.34
CA GLY A 38 -2.11 -18.69 10.10
C GLY A 38 -1.40 -17.70 9.16
N LEU A 39 -2.06 -16.62 8.76
CA LEU A 39 -1.40 -15.55 8.00
C LEU A 39 -0.34 -14.86 8.87
N ASP A 40 0.88 -14.74 8.35
CA ASP A 40 1.88 -13.87 8.97
C ASP A 40 1.44 -12.41 8.81
N LEU A 41 1.38 -11.67 9.92
CA LEU A 41 1.01 -10.26 9.91
C LEU A 41 1.99 -9.42 9.09
N LEU A 42 3.27 -9.80 8.99
CA LEU A 42 4.22 -9.12 8.11
C LEU A 42 3.95 -9.42 6.62
N ALA A 43 3.50 -10.62 6.27
CA ALA A 43 3.05 -10.93 4.92
C ALA A 43 1.79 -10.14 4.54
N TYR A 44 0.89 -9.88 5.51
CA TYR A 44 -0.24 -8.96 5.31
C TYR A 44 0.22 -7.53 5.00
N VAL A 45 1.23 -7.01 5.73
CA VAL A 45 1.83 -5.69 5.43
C VAL A 45 2.45 -5.68 4.05
N GLU A 46 3.18 -6.74 3.69
CA GLU A 46 3.84 -6.87 2.40
C GLU A 46 2.84 -6.85 1.24
N VAL A 47 1.80 -7.68 1.29
CA VAL A 47 0.78 -7.71 0.24
C VAL A 47 -0.02 -6.42 0.15
N THR A 48 -0.22 -5.72 1.28
CA THR A 48 -0.83 -4.37 1.29
C THR A 48 0.00 -3.39 0.47
N GLY A 49 1.32 -3.39 0.65
CA GLY A 49 2.23 -2.55 -0.12
C GLY A 49 2.25 -2.89 -1.61
N ILE A 50 2.30 -4.19 -1.96
CA ILE A 50 2.30 -4.65 -3.36
C ILE A 50 0.99 -4.26 -4.06
N VAL A 51 -0.15 -4.64 -3.48
CA VAL A 51 -1.47 -4.45 -4.10
C VAL A 51 -1.80 -2.96 -4.24
N SER A 52 -1.54 -2.15 -3.21
CA SER A 52 -1.82 -0.71 -3.28
C SER A 52 -1.00 0.01 -4.36
N ARG A 53 0.29 -0.33 -4.52
CA ARG A 53 1.15 0.22 -5.56
C ARG A 53 0.71 -0.18 -6.96
N LEU A 54 0.32 -1.44 -7.14
CA LEU A 54 -0.24 -1.92 -8.42
C LEU A 54 -1.51 -1.16 -8.78
N ILE A 55 -2.43 -0.98 -7.84
CA ILE A 55 -3.68 -0.24 -8.07
C ILE A 55 -3.40 1.22 -8.43
N ALA A 56 -2.45 1.87 -7.74
CA ALA A 56 -2.08 3.25 -8.04
C ALA A 56 -1.55 3.39 -9.48
N GLY A 57 -0.64 2.51 -9.91
CA GLY A 57 -0.12 2.49 -11.28
C GLY A 57 -1.19 2.18 -12.31
N ASP A 58 -1.99 1.14 -12.09
CA ASP A 58 -3.09 0.74 -12.96
C ASP A 58 -4.15 1.83 -13.13
N THR A 59 -4.50 2.50 -12.03
CA THR A 59 -5.50 3.57 -12.04
C THR A 59 -5.00 4.76 -12.84
N TYR A 60 -3.73 5.11 -12.70
CA TYR A 60 -3.10 6.14 -13.52
C TYR A 60 -3.14 5.77 -15.01
N LEU A 61 -2.69 4.57 -15.38
CA LEU A 61 -2.68 4.10 -16.78
C LEU A 61 -4.07 4.12 -17.40
N ARG A 62 -5.07 3.57 -16.70
CA ARG A 62 -6.48 3.63 -17.13
C ARG A 62 -6.97 5.08 -17.26
N GLY A 63 -6.61 5.95 -16.33
CA GLY A 63 -6.99 7.36 -16.31
C GLY A 63 -6.48 8.16 -17.50
N VAL A 64 -5.28 7.84 -18.00
CA VAL A 64 -4.69 8.48 -19.19
C VAL A 64 -5.02 7.75 -20.50
N GLY A 65 -5.81 6.67 -20.44
CA GLY A 65 -6.20 5.88 -21.60
C GLY A 65 -5.10 4.98 -22.16
N ALA A 66 -4.10 4.63 -21.34
CA ALA A 66 -3.05 3.69 -21.67
C ALA A 66 -3.44 2.26 -21.29
N ASP A 67 -2.79 1.28 -21.92
CA ASP A 67 -2.93 -0.13 -21.56
C ASP A 67 -2.26 -0.41 -20.21
N VAL A 68 -2.93 -1.21 -19.38
CA VAL A 68 -2.34 -1.71 -18.13
C VAL A 68 -1.28 -2.75 -18.46
N HIS A 69 -0.12 -2.64 -17.80
CA HIS A 69 0.95 -3.62 -17.98
C HIS A 69 0.57 -4.95 -17.33
N PRO A 70 0.79 -6.10 -18.02
CA PRO A 70 0.64 -7.39 -17.37
C PRO A 70 1.67 -7.52 -16.25
N LEU A 71 1.33 -8.29 -15.21
CA LEU A 71 2.30 -8.67 -14.19
C LEU A 71 3.43 -9.48 -14.84
N SER A 72 4.66 -9.21 -14.39
CA SER A 72 5.82 -9.99 -14.79
C SER A 72 5.67 -11.45 -14.37
N GLU A 73 6.30 -12.36 -15.12
CA GLU A 73 6.39 -13.76 -14.70
C GLU A 73 7.12 -13.85 -13.34
N PRO A 74 6.58 -14.62 -12.37
CA PRO A 74 7.27 -14.86 -11.11
C PRO A 74 8.66 -15.45 -11.34
N VAL A 75 9.64 -14.95 -10.58
CA VAL A 75 11.01 -15.45 -10.61
C VAL A 75 11.25 -16.29 -9.36
N GLU A 76 11.92 -17.44 -9.49
CA GLU A 76 12.32 -18.25 -8.35
C GLU A 76 13.25 -17.47 -7.41
N GLY A 77 13.04 -17.61 -6.10
CA GLY A 77 13.88 -17.00 -5.07
C GLY A 77 13.35 -17.25 -3.67
N ASP A 78 14.19 -17.01 -2.68
CA ASP A 78 13.79 -17.02 -1.28
C ASP A 78 13.28 -15.61 -0.89
N PRO A 79 12.24 -15.50 -0.04
CA PRO A 79 11.83 -14.22 0.52
C PRO A 79 12.98 -13.62 1.33
N SER A 80 13.15 -12.30 1.27
CA SER A 80 14.23 -11.62 1.99
C SER A 80 14.13 -11.83 3.51
N GLY A 81 12.90 -11.90 4.03
CA GLY A 81 12.61 -12.00 5.46
C GLY A 81 13.02 -10.74 6.24
N GLU A 82 13.36 -9.65 5.55
CA GLU A 82 13.77 -8.40 6.17
C GLU A 82 12.60 -7.73 6.88
N ARG A 83 12.86 -7.27 8.10
CA ARG A 83 11.86 -6.58 8.94
C ARG A 83 12.53 -5.58 9.87
N MET A 84 11.79 -4.55 10.25
CA MET A 84 12.23 -3.63 11.29
C MET A 84 11.98 -4.23 12.68
N THR A 85 13.04 -4.44 13.44
CA THR A 85 12.94 -5.07 14.77
C THR A 85 12.27 -4.18 15.82
N GLU A 86 12.38 -2.87 15.67
CA GLU A 86 11.72 -1.88 16.53
C GLU A 86 10.25 -1.63 16.15
N ALA A 87 9.74 -2.24 15.07
CA ALA A 87 8.35 -2.05 14.67
C ALA A 87 7.38 -2.66 15.70
N GLY A 88 6.30 -1.93 15.96
CA GLY A 88 5.26 -2.34 16.89
C GLY A 88 3.91 -1.76 16.52
N ILE A 89 2.84 -2.32 17.07
CA ILE A 89 1.49 -1.82 16.82
C ILE A 89 1.24 -0.61 17.74
N ASP A 90 1.16 0.59 17.15
CA ASP A 90 0.81 1.84 17.83
C ASP A 90 -0.05 2.71 16.91
N ARG A 91 -1.26 3.10 17.36
CA ARG A 91 -2.26 3.88 16.57
C ARG A 91 -2.70 3.29 15.22
N GLY A 92 -2.42 2.01 14.98
CA GLY A 92 -2.82 1.28 13.79
C GLY A 92 -3.13 -0.19 14.11
N TRP A 93 -3.27 -1.01 13.08
CA TRP A 93 -3.62 -2.44 13.22
C TRP A 93 -2.46 -3.38 12.88
N VAL A 94 -1.40 -2.85 12.28
CA VAL A 94 -0.20 -3.58 11.87
C VAL A 94 1.04 -2.92 12.49
N PRO A 95 2.17 -3.64 12.60
CA PRO A 95 3.39 -3.06 13.14
C PRO A 95 3.92 -1.93 12.25
N THR A 96 4.39 -0.84 12.87
CA THR A 96 5.08 0.27 12.21
C THR A 96 6.26 0.72 13.07
N VAL A 97 7.26 1.37 12.46
CA VAL A 97 8.31 2.09 13.18
C VAL A 97 7.73 3.41 13.66
N GLY A 98 7.46 3.51 14.96
CA GLY A 98 6.75 4.63 15.58
C GLY A 98 5.23 4.55 15.42
N PRO A 99 4.48 5.60 15.82
CA PRO A 99 3.03 5.62 15.70
C PRO A 99 2.61 5.54 14.23
N ALA A 100 1.59 4.74 13.94
CA ALA A 100 1.08 4.57 12.59
C ALA A 100 0.60 5.89 11.99
N GLY A 101 0.96 6.11 10.72
CA GLY A 101 0.56 7.23 9.88
C GLY A 101 0.79 6.88 8.41
N ALA A 102 0.24 7.69 7.50
CA ALA A 102 0.32 7.40 6.07
C ALA A 102 1.77 7.20 5.56
N PRO A 103 2.76 8.05 5.93
CA PRO A 103 4.13 7.90 5.41
C PRO A 103 4.89 6.66 5.92
N ASN A 104 4.49 6.08 7.04
CA ASN A 104 5.17 4.95 7.67
C ASN A 104 4.27 3.70 7.79
N ALA A 105 3.15 3.65 7.08
CA ALA A 105 2.16 2.56 7.16
C ALA A 105 2.75 1.17 6.83
N LEU A 106 3.80 1.12 6.01
CA LEU A 106 4.48 -0.11 5.58
C LEU A 106 5.85 -0.31 6.23
N SER A 107 6.21 0.53 7.21
CA SER A 107 7.56 0.60 7.77
C SER A 107 8.04 -0.66 8.49
N ALA A 108 7.16 -1.61 8.84
CA ALA A 108 7.60 -2.91 9.35
C ALA A 108 8.30 -3.79 8.30
N VAL A 109 8.01 -3.58 7.02
CA VAL A 109 8.64 -4.28 5.87
C VAL A 109 9.46 -3.25 5.08
N PRO A 110 10.81 -3.19 5.28
CA PRO A 110 11.64 -2.12 4.74
C PRO A 110 11.52 -1.91 3.23
N ALA A 111 11.48 -3.00 2.46
CA ALA A 111 11.36 -2.95 1.00
C ALA A 111 10.07 -2.25 0.55
N GLU A 112 8.96 -2.52 1.25
CA GLU A 112 7.66 -1.92 0.95
C GLU A 112 7.59 -0.46 1.34
N ASN A 113 8.22 -0.08 2.46
CA ASN A 113 8.30 1.32 2.86
C ASN A 113 9.13 2.17 1.89
N VAL A 114 10.23 1.62 1.36
CA VAL A 114 11.03 2.26 0.30
C VAL A 114 10.21 2.38 -0.98
N ALA A 115 9.59 1.28 -1.42
CA ALA A 115 8.80 1.27 -2.65
C ALA A 115 7.56 2.19 -2.59
N GLN A 116 6.99 2.39 -1.39
CA GLN A 116 5.92 3.37 -1.18
C GLN A 116 6.40 4.79 -1.51
N GLU A 117 7.55 5.21 -1.01
CA GLU A 117 8.09 6.55 -1.29
C GLU A 117 8.53 6.72 -2.74
N ASP A 118 9.13 5.69 -3.35
CA ASP A 118 9.51 5.72 -4.76
C ASP A 118 8.29 6.00 -5.66
N LEU A 119 7.15 5.36 -5.37
CA LEU A 119 5.92 5.59 -6.13
C LEU A 119 5.24 6.90 -5.74
N HIS A 120 5.16 7.21 -4.46
CA HIS A 120 4.49 8.39 -3.93
C HIS A 120 5.17 9.69 -4.41
N SER A 121 6.50 9.72 -4.44
CA SER A 121 7.28 10.85 -4.98
C SER A 121 7.09 11.04 -6.48
N ALA A 122 6.86 9.97 -7.24
CA ALA A 122 6.61 10.03 -8.68
C ALA A 122 5.16 10.44 -9.03
N LEU A 123 4.17 9.98 -8.26
CA LEU A 123 2.74 10.24 -8.52
C LEU A 123 2.21 11.50 -7.83
N TYR A 124 2.86 11.98 -6.77
CA TYR A 124 2.37 13.07 -5.95
C TYR A 124 3.50 14.03 -5.50
N LEU A 125 4.13 13.75 -4.36
CA LEU A 125 5.20 14.53 -3.73
C LEU A 125 6.09 13.58 -2.95
N SER A 126 7.39 13.86 -2.85
CA SER A 126 8.21 13.15 -1.86
C SER A 126 7.75 13.49 -0.44
N TYR A 127 8.04 12.63 0.53
CA TYR A 127 7.76 12.91 1.94
C TYR A 127 8.44 14.20 2.43
N GLU A 128 9.64 14.49 1.93
CA GLU A 128 10.31 15.77 2.19
C GLU A 128 9.53 16.94 1.56
N GLY A 129 9.10 16.79 0.31
CA GLY A 129 8.29 17.79 -0.39
C GLY A 129 6.92 18.02 0.23
N MET A 130 6.37 17.04 0.95
CA MET A 130 5.10 17.21 1.67
C MET A 130 5.15 18.31 2.73
N ALA A 131 6.33 18.61 3.30
CA ALA A 131 6.50 19.68 4.28
C ALA A 131 6.45 21.09 3.65
N ASP A 132 6.63 21.21 2.34
CA ASP A 132 6.53 22.47 1.63
C ASP A 132 5.06 22.76 1.24
N LEU A 133 4.47 23.73 1.93
CA LEU A 133 3.08 24.15 1.71
C LEU A 133 2.92 25.11 0.52
N ASP A 134 4.02 25.63 -0.03
CA ASP A 134 4.05 26.57 -1.17
C ASP A 134 4.59 25.90 -2.44
N ALA A 135 4.79 24.57 -2.41
CA ALA A 135 5.31 23.80 -3.51
C ALA A 135 4.48 23.97 -4.80
N THR A 136 5.16 24.10 -5.93
CA THR A 136 4.55 24.06 -7.27
C THR A 136 5.28 23.02 -8.13
N ILE A 137 4.57 21.96 -8.51
CA ILE A 137 5.10 20.85 -9.31
C ILE A 137 4.38 20.84 -10.66
N ASP A 138 5.14 20.89 -11.75
CA ASP A 138 4.63 20.87 -13.13
C ASP A 138 3.47 21.85 -13.39
N GLY A 139 3.51 23.00 -12.72
CA GLY A 139 2.51 24.07 -12.86
C GLY A 139 1.27 23.94 -11.96
N LEU A 140 1.20 22.92 -11.10
CA LEU A 140 0.17 22.79 -10.07
C LEU A 140 0.72 23.21 -8.71
N HIS A 141 0.06 24.19 -8.09
CA HIS A 141 0.35 24.61 -6.73
C HIS A 141 -0.19 23.59 -5.72
N ARG A 142 0.47 23.44 -4.58
CA ARG A 142 0.11 22.49 -3.51
C ARG A 142 -1.37 22.50 -3.15
N THR A 143 -1.97 23.67 -3.02
CA THR A 143 -3.41 23.81 -2.71
C THR A 143 -4.33 23.21 -3.77
N GLN A 144 -3.94 23.23 -5.05
CA GLN A 144 -4.71 22.62 -6.14
C GLN A 144 -4.58 21.10 -6.14
N MET A 145 -3.37 20.61 -5.85
CA MET A 145 -3.10 19.18 -5.66
C MET A 145 -3.91 18.62 -4.50
N GLU A 146 -3.86 19.29 -3.34
CA GLU A 146 -4.61 18.90 -2.13
C GLU A 146 -6.12 18.99 -2.30
N LEU A 147 -6.63 19.96 -3.08
CA LEU A 147 -8.06 20.02 -3.39
C LEU A 147 -8.51 18.78 -4.19
N THR A 148 -7.68 18.34 -5.14
CA THR A 148 -7.94 17.13 -5.92
C THR A 148 -7.84 15.89 -5.04
N ALA A 149 -6.78 15.78 -4.23
CA ALA A 149 -6.60 14.69 -3.28
C ALA A 149 -7.77 14.58 -2.30
N ALA A 150 -8.16 15.68 -1.66
CA ALA A 150 -9.28 15.71 -0.72
C ALA A 150 -10.61 15.29 -1.35
N ARG A 151 -10.88 15.71 -2.59
CA ARG A 151 -12.07 15.27 -3.32
C ARG A 151 -12.04 13.78 -3.65
N THR A 152 -10.88 13.27 -4.07
CA THR A 152 -10.68 11.83 -4.33
C THR A 152 -10.87 11.02 -3.05
N SER A 153 -10.28 11.44 -1.94
CA SER A 153 -10.47 10.80 -0.63
C SER A 153 -11.93 10.80 -0.19
N PHE A 154 -12.64 11.93 -0.38
CA PHE A 154 -14.07 12.01 -0.05
C PHE A 154 -14.92 11.06 -0.89
N ILE A 155 -14.64 10.91 -2.19
CA ILE A 155 -15.40 9.99 -3.07
C ILE A 155 -15.13 8.52 -2.72
N ASN A 156 -13.91 8.21 -2.27
CA ASN A 156 -13.49 6.85 -1.93
C ASN A 156 -13.66 6.50 -0.45
N ASP A 157 -14.30 7.38 0.35
CA ASP A 157 -14.44 7.22 1.80
C ASP A 157 -13.10 6.95 2.53
N CYS A 158 -12.01 7.52 2.03
CA CYS A 158 -10.69 7.43 2.64
C CYS A 158 -10.55 8.50 3.74
N PHE A 159 -11.00 8.16 4.94
CA PHE A 159 -10.91 9.02 6.13
C PHE A 159 -9.69 8.66 6.98
N PHE A 160 -9.00 9.68 7.49
CA PHE A 160 -7.80 9.56 8.33
C PHE A 160 -8.12 9.76 9.82
#